data_AF-A0A961DLZ1-F1
#
_entry.id   AF-A0A961DLZ1-F1
#
_cell.length_a   1.000
_cell.length_b   1.000
_cell.length_c   1.000
_cell.angle_alpha   90.00
_cell.angle_beta   90.00
_cell.angle_gamma   90.00
#
_symmetry.space_group_name_H-M   'P 1'
#
loop_
_entity.id
_entity.type
_entity.pdbx_description
1 polymer ?
#
loop_
_entity_poly.entity_id
_entity_poly.type
_entity_poly.pdbx_seq_one_letter_code
_entity_poly.pdbx_strand_id
1 'polypeptide(L)'
;DDGDYLGQLDSDDPDVASDDVAALAAVASINGPAMVIDLAAAEQRLEQSEAAVAVAVLTTEQDRTLAQQALLDERDDAIGDLGQQIARRIRRVVSDQENEVLDLIRRNKKMKTAEQILPSAVEQMAAYRSAVAADLTAVLHAGVEFALDTWRPETHVDQIDVSAAFDQAVERLSELAVAPLTAKLARIIAEVDDPTPDRTDLVDAVRLGYREFKNDRIAEVAGDLVTVAFSRGVLAAAEPGDEVRWIVDHSGRACPDGEDNNLAGPTAAGEAFPTGDDCPPVHPGCRCLLVPAAR
;
A
#
# COMPACT_ATOMS: atom_id res chain seq x y z
N ASP A 1 -47.64 9.50 47.37
CA ASP A 1 -46.34 9.52 46.67
C ASP A 1 -46.38 10.58 45.59
N ASP A 2 -46.40 11.89 45.91
CA ASP A 2 -45.57 12.66 46.86
C ASP A 2 -44.07 12.41 46.60
N GLY A 3 -43.22 13.40 46.33
CA GLY A 3 -43.35 14.85 46.29
C GLY A 3 -41.98 15.48 46.01
N ASP A 4 -42.01 16.75 45.60
CA ASP A 4 -40.88 17.69 45.48
C ASP A 4 -39.92 17.65 46.67
N TYR A 5 -38.63 17.94 46.46
CA TYR A 5 -37.87 18.78 47.41
C TYR A 5 -36.67 19.47 46.74
N LEU A 6 -36.79 20.80 46.65
CA LEU A 6 -35.74 21.78 46.43
C LEU A 6 -34.89 21.94 47.71
N GLY A 7 -33.59 22.23 47.57
CA GLY A 7 -32.76 22.80 48.65
C GLY A 7 -31.83 23.86 48.05
N GLN A 8 -32.24 25.13 48.03
CA GLN A 8 -32.02 26.16 49.06
C GLN A 8 -30.64 26.81 48.98
N LEU A 9 -30.66 27.96 48.30
CA LEU A 9 -29.75 29.09 48.41
C LEU A 9 -30.08 29.82 49.71
N ASP A 10 -29.09 30.05 50.57
CA ASP A 10 -29.16 31.09 51.58
C ASP A 10 -28.19 32.22 51.20
N SER A 11 -28.81 33.30 50.77
CA SER A 11 -28.38 34.68 50.86
C SER A 11 -28.31 35.13 52.32
N ASP A 12 -27.30 35.92 52.68
CA ASP A 12 -27.48 37.02 53.64
C ASP A 12 -26.40 38.09 53.41
N ASP A 13 -26.86 39.18 52.81
CA ASP A 13 -26.28 40.53 52.80
C ASP A 13 -27.02 41.32 53.89
N PRO A 14 -26.40 42.33 54.55
CA PRO A 14 -26.88 43.68 54.21
C PRO A 14 -25.82 44.80 54.33
N ASP A 15 -25.60 45.48 53.21
CA ASP A 15 -25.88 46.91 52.96
C ASP A 15 -25.99 47.87 54.18
N VAL A 16 -25.05 48.83 54.31
CA VAL A 16 -25.33 50.23 54.71
C VAL A 16 -24.32 51.20 54.08
N ALA A 17 -24.86 52.25 53.45
CA ALA A 17 -24.21 53.26 52.61
C ALA A 17 -23.59 54.48 53.34
N SER A 18 -22.79 55.23 52.56
CA SER A 18 -22.47 56.69 52.62
C SER A 18 -21.69 57.21 53.84
N ASP A 19 -20.76 58.16 53.79
CA ASP A 19 -20.33 59.13 52.78
C ASP A 19 -18.95 59.70 53.20
N ASP A 20 -18.33 60.45 52.30
CA ASP A 20 -17.41 61.58 52.55
C ASP A 20 -15.86 61.42 52.62
N VAL A 21 -15.27 61.78 51.48
CA VAL A 21 -14.13 62.72 51.21
C VAL A 21 -12.77 62.60 51.94
N ALA A 22 -11.74 62.62 51.06
CA ALA A 22 -10.39 63.17 51.23
C ALA A 22 -9.28 62.25 51.77
N ALA A 23 -8.51 61.65 50.85
CA ALA A 23 -7.05 61.61 50.93
C ALA A 23 -6.44 61.29 49.55
N LEU A 24 -6.14 62.35 48.80
CA LEU A 24 -5.23 62.33 47.67
C LEU A 24 -3.81 61.96 48.12
N ALA A 25 -3.11 61.26 47.21
CA ALA A 25 -1.65 61.19 47.06
C ALA A 25 -0.85 60.27 48.00
N ALA A 26 -0.53 59.08 47.46
CA ALA A 26 0.81 58.50 47.59
C ALA A 26 1.09 57.58 46.39
N VAL A 27 1.35 58.18 45.23
CA VAL A 27 2.01 57.47 44.12
C VAL A 27 3.44 57.17 44.58
N ALA A 28 3.73 55.91 44.86
CA ALA A 28 5.09 55.45 45.02
C ALA A 28 5.80 55.63 43.66
N SER A 29 6.67 56.63 43.60
CA SER A 29 7.52 56.93 42.46
C SER A 29 8.46 55.76 42.18
N ILE A 30 8.13 54.95 41.18
CA ILE A 30 9.08 54.04 40.54
C ILE A 30 9.79 54.85 39.45
N ASN A 31 10.88 55.52 39.82
CA ASN A 31 11.79 56.17 38.87
C ASN A 31 12.63 55.10 38.14
N GLY A 32 12.04 54.46 37.14
CA GLY A 32 12.75 53.79 36.05
C GLY A 32 12.45 54.52 34.74
N PRO A 33 13.37 54.56 33.76
CA PRO A 33 13.11 55.19 32.47
C PRO A 33 11.88 54.57 31.82
N ALA A 34 10.90 55.38 31.43
CA ALA A 34 9.70 54.93 30.73
C ALA A 34 10.09 54.26 29.40
N MET A 35 10.06 52.94 29.37
CA MET A 35 10.32 52.16 28.17
C MET A 35 9.08 52.23 27.28
N VAL A 36 9.13 53.09 26.26
CA VAL A 36 8.10 53.13 25.20
C VAL A 36 8.32 51.91 24.33
N ILE A 37 7.48 50.89 24.47
CA ILE A 37 7.47 49.73 23.57
C ILE A 37 6.79 50.17 22.29
N ASP A 38 7.55 50.23 21.19
CA ASP A 38 7.01 50.42 19.86
C ASP A 38 6.23 49.16 19.46
N LEU A 39 4.90 49.24 19.61
CA LEU A 39 3.98 48.14 19.36
C LEU A 39 3.98 47.74 17.88
N ALA A 40 4.13 48.70 16.96
CA ALA A 40 4.20 48.42 15.53
C ALA A 40 5.49 47.66 15.17
N ALA A 41 6.61 48.02 15.78
CA ALA A 41 7.86 47.27 15.62
C ALA A 41 7.83 45.88 16.31
N ALA A 42 6.96 45.66 17.29
CA ALA A 42 6.74 44.35 17.88
C ALA A 42 5.85 43.46 16.98
N GLU A 43 4.76 44.01 16.44
CA GLU A 43 3.87 43.34 15.48
C GLU A 43 4.63 42.91 14.23
N GLN A 44 5.45 43.80 13.65
CA GLN A 44 6.24 43.50 12.46
C GLN A 44 7.29 42.39 12.68
N ARG A 45 7.82 42.26 13.91
CA ARG A 45 8.74 41.16 14.28
C ARG A 45 8.01 39.83 14.45
N LEU A 46 6.78 39.83 14.95
CA LEU A 46 5.94 38.64 15.03
C LEU A 46 5.58 38.13 13.63
N GLU A 47 5.13 39.02 12.74
CA GLU A 47 4.82 38.68 11.34
C GLU A 47 6.03 38.11 10.60
N GLN A 48 7.23 38.71 10.79
CA GLN A 48 8.47 38.20 10.20
C GLN A 48 8.88 36.84 10.77
N SER A 49 8.66 36.61 12.07
CA SER A 49 8.92 35.32 12.71
C SER A 49 7.97 34.23 12.20
N GLU A 50 6.68 34.51 12.09
CA GLU A 50 5.68 33.59 11.55
C GLU A 50 5.98 33.23 10.09
N ALA A 51 6.35 34.22 9.27
CA ALA A 51 6.76 33.99 7.89
C ALA A 51 8.02 33.12 7.79
N ALA A 52 9.02 33.35 8.65
CA ALA A 52 10.23 32.53 8.68
C ALA A 52 9.95 31.07 9.11
N VAL A 53 9.06 30.87 10.10
CA VAL A 53 8.63 29.53 10.52
C VAL A 53 7.85 28.83 9.41
N ALA A 54 6.92 29.51 8.75
CA ALA A 54 6.17 28.94 7.63
C ALA A 54 7.08 28.52 6.48
N VAL A 55 8.07 29.34 6.11
CA VAL A 55 9.07 29.00 5.09
C VAL A 55 9.89 27.77 5.52
N ALA A 56 10.34 27.71 6.77
CA ALA A 56 11.10 26.57 7.28
C ALA A 56 10.29 25.26 7.24
N VAL A 57 9.01 25.30 7.66
CA VAL A 57 8.10 24.15 7.59
C VAL A 57 7.92 23.69 6.14
N LEU A 58 7.63 24.60 5.22
CA LEU A 58 7.47 24.28 3.79
C LEU A 58 8.74 23.66 3.21
N THR A 59 9.93 24.16 3.56
CA THR A 59 11.20 23.57 3.10
C THR A 59 11.39 22.16 3.64
N THR A 60 11.08 21.92 4.92
CA THR A 60 11.18 20.56 5.49
C THR A 60 10.19 19.57 4.88
N GLU A 61 8.99 20.02 4.53
CA GLU A 61 8.01 19.18 3.83
C GLU A 61 8.47 18.86 2.40
N GLN A 62 8.99 19.86 1.68
CA GLN A 62 9.55 19.67 0.34
C GLN A 62 10.74 18.68 0.36
N ASP A 63 11.66 18.83 1.30
CA ASP A 63 12.81 17.93 1.46
C ASP A 63 12.35 16.50 1.75
N ARG A 64 11.32 16.32 2.59
CA ARG A 64 10.74 15.00 2.87
C ARG A 64 10.09 14.39 1.63
N THR A 65 9.33 15.17 0.86
CA THR A 65 8.72 14.69 -0.39
C THR A 65 9.78 14.28 -1.41
N LEU A 66 10.86 15.05 -1.56
CA LEU A 66 11.97 14.69 -2.44
C LEU A 66 12.68 13.41 -2.00
N ALA A 67 12.90 13.23 -0.69
CA ALA A 67 13.48 12.02 -0.15
C ALA A 67 12.57 10.78 -0.38
N GLN A 68 11.26 10.92 -0.17
CA GLN A 68 10.30 9.86 -0.47
C GLN A 68 10.28 9.51 -1.96
N GLN A 69 10.31 10.51 -2.85
CA GLN A 69 10.38 10.28 -4.28
C GLN A 69 11.67 9.54 -4.68
N ALA A 70 12.82 9.90 -4.11
CA ALA A 70 14.08 9.21 -4.38
C ALA A 70 14.03 7.72 -4.01
N LEU A 71 13.33 7.35 -2.93
CA LEU A 71 13.12 5.95 -2.53
C LEU A 71 12.21 5.19 -3.50
N LEU A 72 11.17 5.87 -4.02
CA LEU A 72 10.31 5.30 -5.06
C LEU A 72 11.07 5.08 -6.37
N ASP A 73 11.91 6.05 -6.76
CA ASP A 73 12.76 5.97 -7.95
C ASP A 73 13.79 4.84 -7.80
N GLU A 74 14.43 4.70 -6.63
CA GLU A 74 15.38 3.61 -6.33
C GLU A 74 14.71 2.23 -6.46
N ARG A 75 13.48 2.07 -5.95
CA ARG A 75 12.70 0.85 -6.13
C ARG A 75 12.44 0.58 -7.61
N ASP A 76 11.99 1.59 -8.35
CA ASP A 76 11.66 1.45 -9.76
C ASP A 76 12.88 1.07 -10.60
N ASP A 77 14.05 1.63 -10.29
CA ASP A 77 15.33 1.26 -10.89
C ASP A 77 15.75 -0.17 -10.54
N ALA A 78 15.60 -0.58 -9.27
CA ALA A 78 15.95 -1.93 -8.81
C ALA A 78 15.08 -3.02 -9.47
N ILE A 79 13.81 -2.72 -9.70
CA ILE A 79 12.86 -3.63 -10.34
C ILE A 79 13.00 -3.61 -11.86
N GLY A 80 13.33 -2.46 -12.45
CA GLY A 80 13.57 -2.29 -13.88
C GLY A 80 12.53 -2.97 -14.77
N ASP A 81 12.99 -3.84 -15.67
CA ASP A 81 12.14 -4.56 -16.63
C ASP A 81 11.50 -5.85 -16.08
N LEU A 82 11.71 -6.21 -14.81
CA LEU A 82 11.26 -7.49 -14.25
C LEU A 82 9.75 -7.67 -14.36
N GLY A 83 8.95 -6.60 -14.16
CA GLY A 83 7.50 -6.66 -14.34
C GLY A 83 7.09 -7.03 -15.77
N GLN A 84 7.78 -6.49 -16.78
CA GLN A 84 7.52 -6.86 -18.17
C GLN A 84 7.97 -8.30 -18.48
N GLN A 85 9.07 -8.76 -17.87
CA GLN A 85 9.54 -10.14 -18.00
C GLN A 85 8.50 -11.11 -17.43
N ILE A 86 8.04 -10.88 -16.20
CA ILE A 86 6.98 -11.67 -15.54
C ILE A 86 5.71 -11.66 -16.39
N ALA A 87 5.26 -10.51 -16.90
CA ALA A 87 4.10 -10.42 -17.80
C ALA A 87 4.27 -11.32 -19.04
N ARG A 88 5.46 -11.36 -19.64
CA ARG A 88 5.77 -12.24 -20.79
C ARG A 88 5.75 -13.72 -20.38
N ARG A 89 6.25 -14.09 -19.20
CA ARG A 89 6.20 -15.46 -18.67
C ARG A 89 4.75 -15.92 -18.47
N ILE A 90 3.95 -15.13 -17.77
CA ILE A 90 2.52 -15.40 -17.53
C ILE A 90 1.79 -15.55 -18.87
N ARG A 91 2.00 -14.63 -19.82
CA ARG A 91 1.37 -14.68 -21.16
C ARG A 91 1.69 -15.97 -21.91
N ARG A 92 2.93 -16.47 -21.77
CA ARG A 92 3.33 -17.74 -22.38
C ARG A 92 2.58 -18.91 -21.78
N VAL A 93 2.56 -19.03 -20.44
CA VAL A 93 1.80 -20.09 -19.74
C VAL A 93 0.32 -20.06 -20.14
N VAL A 94 -0.29 -18.88 -20.17
CA VAL A 94 -1.69 -18.71 -20.59
C VAL A 94 -1.92 -19.17 -22.02
N SER A 95 -0.98 -18.87 -22.93
CA SER A 95 -1.10 -19.25 -24.35
C SER A 95 -0.93 -20.75 -24.54
N ASP A 96 -0.02 -21.38 -23.80
CA ASP A 96 0.20 -22.82 -23.82
C ASP A 96 -1.05 -23.54 -23.27
N GLN A 97 -1.61 -23.08 -22.15
CA GLN A 97 -2.87 -23.58 -21.58
C GLN A 97 -4.06 -23.39 -22.52
N GLU A 98 -4.18 -22.23 -23.18
CA GLU A 98 -5.23 -22.00 -24.18
C GLU A 98 -5.14 -23.03 -25.31
N ASN A 99 -3.94 -23.29 -25.83
CA ASN A 99 -3.75 -24.26 -26.90
C ASN A 99 -4.15 -25.68 -26.47
N GLU A 100 -3.75 -26.10 -25.27
CA GLU A 100 -4.10 -27.40 -24.71
C GLU A 100 -5.60 -27.56 -24.49
N VAL A 101 -6.25 -26.56 -23.87
CA VAL A 101 -7.70 -26.56 -23.61
C VAL A 101 -8.49 -26.58 -24.91
N LEU A 102 -8.15 -25.74 -25.89
CA LEU A 102 -8.85 -25.70 -27.17
C LEU A 102 -8.70 -27.00 -27.96
N ASP A 103 -7.51 -27.60 -27.92
CA ASP A 103 -7.26 -28.89 -28.55
C ASP A 103 -8.03 -30.03 -27.85
N LEU A 104 -8.12 -30.00 -26.51
CA LEU A 104 -8.91 -30.96 -25.75
C LEU A 104 -10.41 -30.86 -26.07
N ILE A 105 -10.96 -29.65 -26.16
CA ILE A 105 -12.36 -29.40 -26.53
C ILE A 105 -12.68 -30.00 -27.90
N ARG A 106 -11.81 -29.78 -28.90
CA ARG A 106 -11.99 -30.29 -30.27
C ARG A 106 -11.91 -31.81 -30.35
N ARG A 107 -11.00 -32.43 -29.59
CA ARG A 107 -10.77 -33.89 -29.64
C ARG A 107 -11.79 -34.68 -28.82
N ASN A 108 -12.37 -34.12 -27.76
CA ASN A 108 -13.21 -34.86 -26.80
C ASN A 108 -14.63 -34.29 -26.63
N LYS A 109 -15.56 -34.76 -27.48
CA LYS A 109 -16.98 -34.35 -27.46
C LYS A 109 -17.77 -34.77 -26.21
N LYS A 110 -17.26 -35.76 -25.47
CA LYS A 110 -17.89 -36.27 -24.23
C LYS A 110 -17.56 -35.42 -23.01
N MET A 111 -16.51 -34.61 -23.08
CA MET A 111 -16.10 -33.75 -21.97
C MET A 111 -16.98 -32.50 -21.99
N LYS A 112 -17.81 -32.37 -20.96
CA LYS A 112 -18.80 -31.28 -20.86
C LYS A 112 -18.57 -30.38 -19.64
N THR A 113 -17.84 -30.84 -18.64
CA THR A 113 -17.63 -30.07 -17.41
C THR A 113 -16.26 -29.39 -17.41
N ALA A 114 -16.13 -28.34 -16.60
CA ALA A 114 -14.89 -27.60 -16.45
C ALA A 114 -13.77 -28.49 -15.91
N GLU A 115 -14.06 -29.39 -14.97
CA GLU A 115 -13.10 -30.32 -14.35
C GLU A 115 -12.54 -31.34 -15.34
N GLN A 116 -13.27 -31.61 -16.44
CA GLN A 116 -12.83 -32.50 -17.50
C GLN A 116 -11.97 -31.78 -18.55
N ILE A 117 -12.10 -30.46 -18.66
CA ILE A 117 -11.55 -29.66 -19.76
C ILE A 117 -10.36 -28.80 -19.29
N LEU A 118 -10.45 -28.23 -18.09
CA LEU A 118 -9.43 -27.35 -17.53
C LEU A 118 -8.39 -28.17 -16.74
N PRO A 119 -7.11 -27.76 -16.75
CA PRO A 119 -6.10 -28.39 -15.91
C PRO A 119 -6.44 -28.20 -14.43
N SER A 120 -6.02 -29.12 -13.57
CA SER A 120 -6.25 -29.00 -12.12
C SER A 120 -5.52 -27.79 -11.55
N ALA A 121 -6.01 -27.23 -10.43
CA ALA A 121 -5.38 -26.08 -9.78
C ALA A 121 -3.90 -26.33 -9.45
N VAL A 122 -3.54 -27.56 -9.08
CA VAL A 122 -2.15 -27.95 -8.78
C VAL A 122 -1.28 -27.91 -10.04
N GLU A 123 -1.75 -28.47 -11.15
CA GLU A 123 -1.01 -28.46 -12.42
C GLU A 123 -0.85 -27.03 -12.96
N GLN A 124 -1.92 -26.23 -12.88
CA GLN A 124 -1.87 -24.82 -13.29
C GLN A 124 -0.82 -24.08 -12.45
N MET A 125 -0.90 -24.15 -11.13
CA MET A 125 0.02 -23.43 -10.25
C MET A 125 1.47 -23.89 -10.40
N ALA A 126 1.72 -25.19 -10.63
CA ALA A 126 3.05 -25.69 -10.92
C ALA A 126 3.66 -25.06 -12.18
N ALA A 127 2.85 -24.90 -13.26
CA ALA A 127 3.29 -24.26 -14.49
C ALA A 127 3.62 -22.77 -14.29
N TYR A 128 2.75 -22.02 -13.60
CA TYR A 128 3.01 -20.61 -13.28
C TYR A 128 4.22 -20.43 -12.38
N ARG A 129 4.31 -21.19 -11.27
CA ARG A 129 5.44 -21.16 -10.33
C ARG A 129 6.76 -21.39 -11.05
N SER A 130 6.83 -22.42 -11.90
CA SER A 130 8.03 -22.72 -12.67
C SER A 130 8.38 -21.61 -13.68
N ALA A 131 7.38 -20.98 -14.30
CA ALA A 131 7.61 -19.98 -15.35
C ALA A 131 8.12 -18.65 -14.81
N VAL A 132 7.69 -18.25 -13.61
CA VAL A 132 8.08 -16.97 -12.99
C VAL A 132 9.24 -17.10 -12.02
N ALA A 133 9.72 -18.31 -11.71
CA ALA A 133 10.66 -18.56 -10.63
C ALA A 133 11.87 -17.63 -10.62
N ALA A 134 12.64 -17.59 -11.70
CA ALA A 134 13.86 -16.78 -11.77
C ALA A 134 13.56 -15.27 -11.67
N ASP A 135 12.59 -14.78 -12.43
CA ASP A 135 12.26 -13.36 -12.49
C ASP A 135 11.66 -12.87 -11.15
N LEU A 136 10.83 -13.68 -10.49
CA LEU A 136 10.22 -13.38 -9.20
C LEU A 136 11.24 -13.44 -8.05
N THR A 137 12.16 -14.41 -8.06
CA THR A 137 13.29 -14.46 -7.11
C THR A 137 14.18 -13.23 -7.23
N ALA A 138 14.43 -12.72 -8.45
CA ALA A 138 15.17 -11.49 -8.64
C ALA A 138 14.46 -10.27 -8.01
N VAL A 139 13.13 -10.18 -8.11
CA VAL A 139 12.35 -9.09 -7.45
C VAL A 139 12.44 -9.19 -5.92
N LEU A 140 12.34 -10.39 -5.36
CA LEU A 140 12.49 -10.61 -3.91
C LEU A 140 13.89 -10.16 -3.45
N HIS A 141 14.93 -10.54 -4.18
CA HIS A 141 16.30 -10.14 -3.86
C HIS A 141 16.53 -8.64 -4.00
N ALA A 142 15.90 -7.96 -4.96
CA ALA A 142 15.93 -6.51 -5.05
C ALA A 142 15.32 -5.84 -3.80
N GLY A 143 14.22 -6.38 -3.27
CA GLY A 143 13.63 -5.92 -2.02
C GLY A 143 14.53 -6.19 -0.80
N VAL A 144 15.19 -7.35 -0.77
CA VAL A 144 16.18 -7.68 0.27
C VAL A 144 17.35 -6.69 0.25
N GLU A 145 17.95 -6.48 -0.93
CA GLU A 145 19.10 -5.57 -1.09
C GLU A 145 18.75 -4.14 -0.67
N PHE A 146 17.58 -3.65 -1.10
CA PHE A 146 17.05 -2.34 -0.71
C PHE A 146 16.92 -2.18 0.81
N ALA A 147 16.51 -3.23 1.52
CA ALA A 147 16.37 -3.20 2.98
C ALA A 147 17.72 -3.32 3.71
N LEU A 148 18.59 -4.22 3.23
CA LEU A 148 19.90 -4.48 3.84
C LEU A 148 20.81 -3.26 3.82
N ASP A 149 20.74 -2.42 2.79
CA ASP A 149 21.48 -1.15 2.73
C ASP A 149 21.26 -0.27 3.97
N THR A 150 20.08 -0.38 4.60
CA THR A 150 19.76 0.37 5.84
C THR A 150 20.02 -0.44 7.09
N TRP A 151 19.53 -1.68 7.15
CA TRP A 151 19.59 -2.46 8.39
C TRP A 151 20.96 -3.09 8.62
N ARG A 152 21.56 -3.70 7.60
CA ARG A 152 22.79 -4.54 7.71
C ARG A 152 23.59 -4.50 6.40
N PRO A 153 24.29 -3.40 6.08
CA PRO A 153 24.96 -3.22 4.78
C PRO A 153 26.12 -4.20 4.52
N GLU A 154 26.61 -4.87 5.56
CA GLU A 154 27.62 -5.93 5.47
C GLU A 154 27.05 -7.31 5.06
N THR A 155 25.74 -7.51 5.16
CA THR A 155 25.07 -8.77 4.82
C THR A 155 24.85 -8.85 3.32
N HIS A 156 25.15 -10.02 2.73
CA HIS A 156 24.93 -10.24 1.31
C HIS A 156 23.53 -10.82 1.04
N VAL A 157 22.92 -10.40 -0.05
CA VAL A 157 21.56 -10.81 -0.45
C VAL A 157 21.38 -12.33 -0.54
N ASP A 158 22.41 -13.07 -0.95
CA ASP A 158 22.42 -14.54 -1.04
C ASP A 158 22.33 -15.26 0.32
N GLN A 159 22.55 -14.55 1.43
CA GLN A 159 22.45 -15.10 2.77
C GLN A 159 21.01 -15.08 3.30
N ILE A 160 20.09 -14.37 2.64
CA ILE A 160 18.70 -14.26 3.05
C ILE A 160 17.85 -15.31 2.34
N ASP A 161 17.18 -16.16 3.12
CA ASP A 161 16.26 -17.15 2.59
C ASP A 161 14.93 -16.48 2.19
N VAL A 162 14.68 -16.39 0.89
CA VAL A 162 13.45 -15.83 0.32
C VAL A 162 12.40 -16.89 -0.02
N SER A 163 12.58 -18.16 0.38
CA SER A 163 11.69 -19.26 0.00
C SER A 163 10.24 -19.05 0.45
N ALA A 164 10.03 -18.62 1.70
CA ALA A 164 8.69 -18.34 2.22
C ALA A 164 8.05 -17.13 1.52
N ALA A 165 8.81 -16.07 1.28
CA ALA A 165 8.38 -14.88 0.55
C ALA A 165 7.99 -15.23 -0.91
N PHE A 166 8.73 -16.14 -1.54
CA PHE A 166 8.43 -16.65 -2.86
C PHE A 166 7.11 -17.42 -2.90
N ASP A 167 6.90 -18.34 -1.96
CA ASP A 167 5.65 -19.11 -1.90
C ASP A 167 4.44 -18.21 -1.66
N GLN A 168 4.57 -17.18 -0.80
CA GLN A 168 3.54 -16.15 -0.60
C GLN A 168 3.25 -15.37 -1.89
N ALA A 169 4.28 -14.93 -2.62
CA ALA A 169 4.07 -14.22 -3.89
C ALA A 169 3.40 -15.11 -4.96
N VAL A 170 3.72 -16.41 -5.01
CA VAL A 170 3.07 -17.37 -5.90
C VAL A 170 1.61 -17.60 -5.52
N GLU A 171 1.29 -17.64 -4.22
CA GLU A 171 -0.09 -17.69 -3.74
C GLU A 171 -0.89 -16.46 -4.20
N ARG A 172 -0.29 -15.26 -4.11
CA ARG A 172 -0.89 -14.02 -4.64
C ARG A 172 -1.13 -14.08 -6.15
N LEU A 173 -0.21 -14.67 -6.93
CA LEU A 173 -0.44 -14.89 -8.36
C LEU A 173 -1.68 -15.78 -8.61
N SER A 174 -1.92 -16.78 -7.76
CA SER A 174 -3.12 -17.61 -7.85
C SER A 174 -4.39 -16.76 -7.70
N GLU A 175 -4.43 -15.94 -6.66
CA GLU A 175 -5.59 -15.11 -6.30
C GLU A 175 -5.86 -14.01 -7.32
N LEU A 176 -4.81 -13.35 -7.81
CA LEU A 176 -4.91 -12.22 -8.73
C LEU A 176 -5.25 -12.65 -10.17
N ALA A 177 -4.83 -13.86 -10.58
CA ALA A 177 -4.89 -14.29 -11.97
C ALA A 177 -5.51 -15.66 -12.19
N VAL A 178 -4.92 -16.71 -11.60
CA VAL A 178 -5.21 -18.10 -11.98
C VAL A 178 -6.62 -18.49 -11.57
N ALA A 179 -7.02 -18.22 -10.34
CA ALA A 179 -8.35 -18.54 -9.83
C ALA A 179 -9.46 -17.75 -10.55
N PRO A 180 -9.36 -16.41 -10.74
CA PRO A 180 -10.35 -15.66 -11.52
C PRO A 180 -10.49 -16.13 -12.98
N LEU A 181 -9.37 -16.43 -13.66
CA LEU A 181 -9.40 -16.94 -15.02
C LEU A 181 -10.08 -18.31 -15.08
N THR A 182 -9.69 -19.24 -14.21
CA THR A 182 -10.29 -20.58 -14.13
C THR A 182 -11.78 -20.51 -13.83
N ALA A 183 -12.21 -19.68 -12.88
CA ALA A 183 -13.62 -19.48 -12.56
C ALA A 183 -14.42 -18.92 -13.76
N LYS A 184 -13.83 -17.99 -14.52
CA LYS A 184 -14.44 -17.45 -15.73
C LYS A 184 -14.58 -18.50 -16.83
N LEU A 185 -13.53 -19.27 -17.10
CA LEU A 185 -13.55 -20.33 -18.11
C LEU A 185 -14.53 -21.45 -17.73
N ALA A 186 -14.60 -21.80 -16.43
CA ALA A 186 -15.56 -22.77 -15.94
C ALA A 186 -17.02 -22.34 -16.20
N ARG A 187 -17.34 -21.04 -15.99
CA ARG A 187 -18.65 -20.49 -16.34
C ARG A 187 -18.95 -20.57 -17.83
N ILE A 188 -18.00 -20.19 -18.68
CA ILE A 188 -18.14 -20.31 -20.15
C ILE A 188 -18.45 -21.75 -20.56
N ILE A 189 -17.69 -22.72 -20.03
CA ILE A 189 -17.87 -24.15 -20.33
C ILE A 189 -19.23 -24.65 -19.88
N ALA A 190 -19.74 -24.20 -18.73
CA ALA A 190 -21.03 -24.62 -18.19
C ALA A 190 -22.22 -24.01 -18.95
N GLU A 191 -22.08 -22.79 -19.46
CA GLU A 191 -23.17 -22.04 -20.10
C GLU A 191 -23.31 -22.31 -21.61
N VAL A 192 -22.20 -22.62 -22.29
CA VAL A 192 -22.21 -22.85 -23.75
C VAL A 192 -22.50 -24.33 -24.06
N ASP A 193 -23.78 -24.63 -24.31
CA ASP A 193 -24.20 -25.92 -24.87
C ASP A 193 -24.06 -25.90 -26.40
N ASP A 194 -22.96 -26.46 -26.89
CA ASP A 194 -22.64 -26.54 -28.31
C ASP A 194 -22.73 -27.98 -28.82
N PRO A 195 -23.80 -28.34 -29.56
CA PRO A 195 -24.00 -29.69 -30.09
C PRO A 195 -23.19 -29.96 -31.38
N THR A 196 -22.46 -28.97 -31.91
CA THR A 196 -21.72 -29.12 -33.18
C THR A 196 -20.58 -30.15 -33.05
N PRO A 197 -20.22 -30.84 -34.14
CA PRO A 197 -19.15 -31.82 -34.10
C PRO A 197 -17.78 -31.29 -33.65
N ASP A 198 -17.48 -30.02 -33.87
CA ASP A 198 -16.21 -29.36 -33.55
C ASP A 198 -16.30 -28.37 -32.38
N ARG A 199 -17.50 -28.16 -31.83
CA ARG A 199 -17.78 -27.27 -30.70
C ARG A 199 -17.28 -25.84 -30.95
N THR A 200 -17.55 -25.34 -32.15
CA THR A 200 -17.05 -24.04 -32.63
C THR A 200 -17.43 -22.88 -31.70
N ASP A 201 -18.68 -22.82 -31.22
CA ASP A 201 -19.16 -21.73 -30.37
C ASP A 201 -18.46 -21.75 -29.00
N LEU A 202 -18.24 -22.95 -28.44
CA LEU A 202 -17.47 -23.07 -27.19
C LEU A 202 -16.00 -22.70 -27.40
N VAL A 203 -15.39 -23.15 -28.50
CA VAL A 203 -14.00 -22.81 -28.86
C VAL A 203 -13.83 -21.30 -28.94
N ASP A 204 -14.75 -20.60 -29.61
CA ASP A 204 -14.69 -19.15 -29.76
C ASP A 204 -14.92 -18.42 -28.44
N ALA A 205 -15.84 -18.89 -27.60
CA ALA A 205 -16.08 -18.32 -26.27
C ALA A 205 -14.88 -18.49 -25.33
N VAL A 206 -14.27 -19.69 -25.28
CA VAL A 206 -13.06 -19.96 -24.46
C VAL A 206 -11.89 -19.11 -24.95
N ARG A 207 -11.67 -19.04 -26.27
CA ARG A 207 -10.64 -18.21 -26.89
C ARG A 207 -10.85 -16.72 -26.59
N LEU A 208 -12.10 -16.25 -26.53
CA LEU A 208 -12.40 -14.88 -26.09
C LEU A 208 -12.02 -14.67 -24.62
N GLY A 209 -12.37 -15.61 -23.74
CA GLY A 209 -12.03 -15.57 -22.31
C GLY A 209 -10.52 -15.44 -22.06
N TYR A 210 -9.71 -16.24 -22.75
CA TYR A 210 -8.25 -16.15 -22.69
C TYR A 210 -7.70 -14.85 -23.27
N ARG A 211 -8.26 -14.37 -24.38
CA ARG A 211 -7.80 -13.13 -25.03
C ARG A 211 -8.02 -11.91 -24.15
N GLU A 212 -9.19 -11.80 -23.52
CA GLU A 212 -9.50 -10.73 -22.57
C GLU A 212 -8.49 -10.74 -21.42
N PHE A 213 -8.21 -11.92 -20.83
CA PHE A 213 -7.20 -12.01 -19.78
C PHE A 213 -5.80 -11.58 -20.27
N LYS A 214 -5.37 -12.07 -21.44
CA LYS A 214 -4.06 -11.74 -22.01
C LYS A 214 -3.89 -10.25 -22.31
N ASN A 215 -4.94 -9.57 -22.73
CA ASN A 215 -4.85 -8.18 -23.15
C ASN A 215 -5.05 -7.23 -21.97
N ASP A 216 -5.98 -7.55 -21.08
CA ASP A 216 -6.52 -6.56 -20.13
C ASP A 216 -6.01 -6.79 -18.70
N ARG A 217 -5.57 -8.02 -18.36
CA ARG A 217 -5.23 -8.38 -16.97
C ARG A 217 -3.76 -8.67 -16.72
N ILE A 218 -3.03 -9.24 -17.68
CA ILE A 218 -1.65 -9.70 -17.44
C ILE A 218 -0.70 -8.57 -16.98
N ALA A 219 -0.82 -7.37 -17.54
CA ALA A 219 0.05 -6.26 -17.16
C ALA A 219 -0.21 -5.79 -15.71
N GLU A 220 -1.47 -5.69 -15.33
CA GLU A 220 -1.88 -5.33 -13.96
C GLU A 220 -1.42 -6.39 -12.96
N VAL A 221 -1.70 -7.66 -13.23
CA VAL A 221 -1.26 -8.80 -12.40
C VAL A 221 0.25 -8.80 -12.22
N ALA A 222 1.01 -8.56 -13.29
CA ALA A 222 2.47 -8.55 -13.20
C ALA A 222 2.98 -7.38 -12.35
N GLY A 223 2.36 -6.20 -12.46
CA GLY A 223 2.67 -5.05 -11.60
C GLY A 223 2.40 -5.35 -10.13
N ASP A 224 1.20 -5.85 -9.81
CA ASP A 224 0.83 -6.20 -8.43
C ASP A 224 1.72 -7.30 -7.84
N LEU A 225 2.07 -8.30 -8.66
CA LEU A 225 2.96 -9.39 -8.25
C LEU A 225 4.37 -8.88 -7.96
N VAL A 226 4.87 -7.93 -8.75
CA VAL A 226 6.16 -7.29 -8.52
C VAL A 226 6.15 -6.47 -7.24
N THR A 227 5.10 -5.68 -7.02
CA THR A 227 4.96 -4.88 -5.80
C THR A 227 4.96 -5.76 -4.57
N VAL A 228 4.14 -6.82 -4.54
CA VAL A 228 4.09 -7.72 -3.37
C VAL A 228 5.42 -8.44 -3.19
N ALA A 229 6.05 -8.93 -4.26
CA ALA A 229 7.31 -9.63 -4.15
C ALA A 229 8.43 -8.73 -3.62
N PHE A 230 8.50 -7.48 -4.08
CA PHE A 230 9.50 -6.54 -3.59
C PHE A 230 9.30 -6.28 -2.09
N SER A 231 8.07 -5.99 -1.67
CA SER A 231 7.78 -5.75 -0.25
C SER A 231 8.00 -6.99 0.62
N ARG A 232 7.70 -8.19 0.11
CA ARG A 232 8.05 -9.45 0.80
C ARG A 232 9.54 -9.69 0.88
N GLY A 233 10.31 -9.23 -0.11
CA GLY A 233 11.77 -9.20 -0.07
C GLY A 233 12.29 -8.31 1.06
N VAL A 234 11.75 -7.08 1.17
CA VAL A 234 12.06 -6.17 2.29
C VAL A 234 11.78 -6.84 3.63
N LEU A 235 10.61 -7.47 3.79
CA LEU A 235 10.24 -8.16 5.03
C LEU A 235 11.09 -9.41 5.32
N ALA A 236 11.55 -10.12 4.30
CA ALA A 236 12.43 -11.29 4.47
C ALA A 236 13.81 -10.91 5.02
N ALA A 237 14.25 -9.67 4.81
CA ALA A 237 15.50 -9.14 5.35
C ALA A 237 15.39 -8.66 6.81
N ALA A 238 14.18 -8.56 7.36
CA ALA A 238 13.95 -8.00 8.68
C ALA A 238 14.32 -8.97 9.80
N GLU A 239 14.95 -8.44 10.85
CA GLU A 239 15.20 -9.13 12.12
C GLU A 239 14.22 -8.64 13.21
N PRO A 240 14.04 -9.40 14.31
CA PRO A 240 13.19 -8.95 15.42
C PRO A 240 13.60 -7.58 15.97
N GLY A 241 12.66 -6.64 15.94
CA GLY A 241 12.87 -5.26 16.38
C GLY A 241 13.12 -4.27 15.24
N ASP A 242 13.30 -4.74 14.00
CA ASP A 242 13.30 -3.86 12.84
C ASP A 242 11.89 -3.32 12.59
N GLU A 243 11.81 -2.03 12.27
CA GLU A 243 10.57 -1.33 11.94
C GLU A 243 10.59 -0.89 10.47
N VAL A 244 9.42 -0.88 9.87
CA VAL A 244 9.16 -0.42 8.51
C VAL A 244 8.17 0.73 8.53
N ARG A 245 8.23 1.59 7.52
CA ARG A 245 7.22 2.63 7.27
C ARG A 245 6.70 2.54 5.84
N TRP A 246 5.45 2.98 5.68
CA TRP A 246 4.78 2.97 4.39
C TRP A 246 5.07 4.28 3.64
N ILE A 247 5.33 4.20 2.33
CA ILE A 247 5.43 5.35 1.43
C ILE A 247 4.37 5.19 0.35
N VAL A 248 3.54 6.22 0.18
CA VAL A 248 2.52 6.26 -0.87
C VAL A 248 3.16 6.69 -2.19
N ASP A 249 2.87 5.94 -3.24
CA ASP A 249 3.24 6.30 -4.61
C ASP A 249 2.02 6.93 -5.30
N HIS A 250 2.06 8.24 -5.48
CA HIS A 250 0.99 9.02 -6.13
C HIS A 250 1.02 8.96 -7.66
N SER A 251 2.01 8.30 -8.28
CA SER A 251 2.05 8.12 -9.73
C SER A 251 1.10 7.01 -10.22
N GLY A 252 0.70 6.11 -9.32
CA GLY A 252 -0.23 5.01 -9.60
C GLY A 252 -1.70 5.36 -9.39
N ARG A 253 -2.53 4.34 -9.15
CA ARG A 253 -3.91 4.53 -8.69
C ARG A 253 -3.88 5.08 -7.27
N ALA A 254 -4.73 6.07 -6.98
CA ALA A 254 -4.89 6.61 -5.64
C ALA A 254 -5.14 5.50 -4.61
N CYS A 255 -4.43 5.56 -3.49
CA CYS A 255 -4.38 4.50 -2.48
C CYS A 255 -4.75 5.08 -1.09
N PRO A 256 -6.05 5.23 -0.77
CA PRO A 256 -6.48 5.77 0.53
C PRO A 256 -5.94 4.95 1.71
N ASP A 257 -6.00 3.62 1.62
CA ASP A 257 -5.47 2.73 2.65
C ASP A 257 -3.95 2.92 2.82
N GLY A 258 -3.24 3.18 1.72
CA GLY A 258 -1.82 3.52 1.77
C GLY A 258 -1.54 4.85 2.48
N GLU A 259 -2.42 5.84 2.34
CA GLU A 259 -2.31 7.11 3.07
C GLU A 259 -2.52 6.90 4.57
N ASP A 260 -3.49 6.08 4.96
CA ASP A 260 -3.73 5.73 6.36
C ASP A 260 -2.53 4.98 6.96
N ASN A 261 -1.94 4.04 6.20
CA ASN A 261 -0.75 3.31 6.62
C ASN A 261 0.49 4.20 6.71
N ASN A 262 0.65 5.16 5.79
CA ASN A 262 1.73 6.16 5.84
C ASN A 262 1.57 7.12 7.03
N LEU A 263 0.33 7.52 7.35
CA LEU A 263 0.04 8.39 8.49
C LEU A 263 0.33 7.70 9.85
N ALA A 264 0.16 6.37 9.91
CA ALA A 264 0.44 5.58 11.11
C ALA A 264 1.92 5.63 11.55
N GLY A 265 2.84 5.81 10.61
CA GLY A 265 4.27 5.86 10.87
C GLY A 265 4.92 4.47 11.00
N PRO A 266 6.07 4.38 11.71
CA PRO A 266 6.79 3.11 11.88
C PRO A 266 5.94 2.01 12.50
N THR A 267 6.02 0.82 11.92
CA THR A 267 5.36 -0.41 12.37
C THR A 267 6.39 -1.53 12.40
N ALA A 268 6.31 -2.43 13.38
CA ALA A 268 7.20 -3.58 13.45
C ALA A 268 7.13 -4.41 12.15
N ALA A 269 8.28 -4.81 11.60
CA ALA A 269 8.32 -5.54 10.35
C ALA A 269 7.54 -6.86 10.45
N GLY A 270 6.61 -7.07 9.52
CA GLY A 270 5.74 -8.26 9.47
C GLY A 270 4.43 -8.15 10.28
N GLU A 271 4.26 -7.09 11.07
CA GLU A 271 2.97 -6.77 11.70
C GLU A 271 2.06 -6.01 10.73
N ALA A 272 0.75 -6.14 10.93
CA ALA A 272 -0.24 -5.43 10.12
C ALA A 272 -0.27 -3.94 10.46
N PHE A 273 -0.34 -3.10 9.43
CA PHE A 273 -0.66 -1.68 9.54
C PHE A 273 -2.15 -1.49 9.89
N PRO A 274 -2.61 -0.26 10.21
CA PRO A 274 -4.00 -0.02 10.64
C PRO A 274 -5.09 -0.49 9.66
N THR A 275 -4.80 -0.58 8.37
CA THR A 275 -5.75 -1.11 7.37
C THR A 275 -5.89 -2.64 7.40
N GLY A 276 -5.01 -3.33 8.15
CA GLY A 276 -4.92 -4.78 8.23
C GLY A 276 -3.91 -5.40 7.25
N ASP A 277 -3.31 -4.59 6.38
CA ASP A 277 -2.29 -5.05 5.43
C ASP A 277 -0.90 -5.04 6.07
N ASP A 278 -0.10 -6.07 5.82
CA ASP A 278 1.29 -6.17 6.27
C ASP A 278 2.29 -5.63 5.24
N CYS A 279 1.87 -5.51 3.97
CA CYS A 279 2.67 -4.94 2.90
C CYS A 279 1.82 -4.52 1.69
N PRO A 280 2.34 -3.62 0.82
CA PRO A 280 1.78 -3.38 -0.50
C PRO A 280 1.76 -4.65 -1.38
N PRO A 281 0.84 -4.77 -2.36
CA PRO A 281 -0.25 -3.86 -2.69
C PRO A 281 -1.51 -4.14 -1.85
N VAL A 282 -2.21 -3.07 -1.45
CA VAL A 282 -3.50 -3.16 -0.71
C VAL A 282 -4.72 -3.25 -1.64
N HIS A 283 -4.55 -2.84 -2.90
CA HIS A 283 -5.55 -2.98 -3.96
C HIS A 283 -4.87 -3.18 -5.32
N PRO A 284 -5.59 -3.64 -6.36
CA PRO A 284 -5.02 -3.77 -7.69
C PRO A 284 -4.48 -2.44 -8.23
N GLY A 285 -3.26 -2.46 -8.77
CA GLY A 285 -2.51 -1.30 -9.25
C GLY A 285 -1.91 -0.42 -8.16
N CYS A 286 -1.91 -0.84 -6.89
CA CYS A 286 -1.20 -0.14 -5.83
C CYS A 286 0.31 -0.27 -6.04
N ARG A 287 1.00 0.86 -6.07
CA ARG A 287 2.46 0.94 -6.19
C ARG A 287 3.10 1.49 -4.92
N CYS A 288 2.46 1.36 -3.76
CA CYS A 288 3.08 1.81 -2.51
C CYS A 288 4.39 1.05 -2.24
N LEU A 289 5.23 1.63 -1.39
CA LEU A 289 6.53 1.09 -1.04
C LEU A 289 6.63 0.90 0.47
N LEU A 290 7.20 -0.21 0.88
CA LEU A 290 7.59 -0.48 2.25
C LEU A 290 9.09 -0.22 2.40
N VAL A 291 9.49 0.63 3.35
CA VAL A 291 10.91 0.96 3.58
C VAL A 291 11.29 0.73 5.04
N PRO A 292 12.56 0.40 5.34
CA PRO A 292 13.10 0.51 6.69
C PRO A 292 12.76 1.87 7.34
N ALA A 293 12.27 1.87 8.57
CA ALA A 293 11.86 3.11 9.24
C ALA A 293 13.04 4.08 9.50
N ALA A 294 14.26 3.53 9.59
CA ALA A 294 15.49 4.29 9.78
C ALA A 294 16.02 4.98 8.51
N ARG A 295 15.33 4.84 7.37
CA ARG A 295 15.69 5.43 6.07
C ARG A 295 15.15 6.84 5.88
#